data_AF-A0AAC9N4R6-F1
#
_entry.id   AF-A0AAC9N4R6-F1
#
_cell.length_a   1.000
_cell.length_b   1.000
_cell.length_c   1.000
_cell.angle_alpha   90.00
_cell.angle_beta   90.00
_cell.angle_gamma   90.00
#
_symmetry.space_group_name_H-M   'P 1'
#
loop_
_entity.id
_entity.type
_entity.pdbx_description
1 polymer ?
#
loop_
_entity_poly.entity_id
_entity_poly.type
_entity_poly.pdbx_seq_one_letter_code
_entity_poly.pdbx_strand_id
1 'polypeptide(L)'
;MTKLSTLVGVTFFVALLLSACSAEESMTQSSTNQTVNDTKNWFETDLNKTNLKILDYVKEIRWNDAIVTNGEKGQIIEVPITLLDYITTTNKKAKKSNSDDDSTKLNDYHRLLFTKIDDKNYKCFDLQILTNENNFDNLDKNFNYYSIKGDFNGFVTIYDPSKQKVNSQEFKDGKRPIHKLTDRMDESADCTYLGWWLDDGTFKPLFLLYCTGTGEDYGGGYLGGYGDNGGGGGGGVGGYYPTPTIAERLQERIDETDLDNCTKDVLHKLENLTNEGDILNMLERFSPEGSIYDIKMSIGSMKYPGDLAETTRSATSYYVVNMVFDENYIKGIGNTSRPTDLSVATTMAHEIIHGYLINLMGENQACGASGICDFPTVYEAYVQQKITNNPNIVPAEIHKEMAEKYVNEIAKTIQQFDTGTTVGSDYPYQLYLDMAWAGLSETAYFNKIYPNDKTHKNFEDRKRILNRFNAEKLGVTYGGQTVKGKPCTK
;
A
#
# COMPACT_ATOMS: atom_id res chain seq x y z
N MET A 1 -39.77 73.80 48.39
CA MET A 1 -41.07 73.11 48.29
C MET A 1 -40.99 72.09 47.17
N THR A 2 -41.47 70.86 47.44
CA THR A 2 -41.86 69.76 46.51
C THR A 2 -40.79 69.19 45.55
N LYS A 3 -40.19 68.03 45.86
CA LYS A 3 -40.61 66.60 45.67
C LYS A 3 -40.20 66.05 44.28
N LEU A 4 -39.27 65.08 44.22
CA LEU A 4 -39.45 63.62 43.91
C LEU A 4 -39.81 63.37 42.43
N SER A 5 -39.31 62.41 41.64
CA SER A 5 -38.44 61.23 41.81
C SER A 5 -38.38 60.49 40.45
N THR A 6 -37.37 59.59 40.25
CA THR A 6 -37.39 58.38 39.37
C THR A 6 -37.49 58.60 37.85
N LEU A 7 -37.06 57.76 36.90
CA LEU A 7 -36.39 56.46 36.76
C LEU A 7 -36.09 56.36 35.23
N VAL A 8 -35.08 55.57 34.84
CA VAL A 8 -34.99 54.75 33.61
C VAL A 8 -35.13 55.41 32.22
N GLY A 9 -34.13 55.16 31.37
CA GLY A 9 -34.26 55.34 29.92
C GLY A 9 -33.00 55.02 29.11
N VAL A 10 -32.32 53.89 29.38
CA VAL A 10 -31.34 53.33 28.43
C VAL A 10 -32.13 52.50 27.41
N THR A 11 -32.35 53.02 26.20
CA THR A 11 -32.63 52.21 25.01
C THR A 11 -32.56 53.05 23.73
N PHE A 12 -32.30 52.36 22.61
CA PHE A 12 -32.32 52.81 21.21
C PHE A 12 -31.05 53.44 20.61
N PHE A 13 -30.14 52.58 20.12
CA PHE A 13 -29.69 52.56 18.71
C PHE A 13 -28.82 51.31 18.44
N VAL A 14 -29.45 50.13 18.40
CA VAL A 14 -28.89 48.91 17.78
C VAL A 14 -30.01 48.28 16.96
N ALA A 15 -30.19 48.77 15.73
CA ALA A 15 -31.10 48.19 14.76
C ALA A 15 -30.51 48.44 13.36
N LEU A 16 -29.41 47.75 13.03
CA LEU A 16 -28.85 47.70 11.66
C LEU A 16 -27.85 46.55 11.45
N LEU A 17 -28.00 45.42 12.16
CA LEU A 17 -27.14 44.23 12.00
C LEU A 17 -27.90 42.90 12.13
N LEU A 18 -29.11 42.77 11.57
CA LEU A 18 -29.86 41.50 11.61
C LEU A 18 -30.48 41.06 10.26
N SER A 19 -29.95 41.50 9.12
CA SER A 19 -30.42 41.03 7.80
C SER A 19 -29.37 40.26 6.98
N ALA A 20 -28.29 39.77 7.59
CA ALA A 20 -27.21 39.07 6.87
C ALA A 20 -26.97 37.59 7.31
N CYS A 21 -27.78 37.01 8.20
CA CYS A 21 -27.58 35.62 8.68
C CYS A 21 -28.63 34.61 8.16
N SER A 22 -29.30 34.87 7.04
CA SER A 22 -30.27 33.92 6.45
C SER A 22 -29.89 33.43 5.05
N ALA A 23 -28.73 33.84 4.51
CA ALA A 23 -28.33 33.50 3.14
C ALA A 23 -27.37 32.28 3.05
N GLU A 24 -26.73 31.86 4.14
CA GLU A 24 -25.71 30.79 4.10
C GLU A 24 -26.30 29.36 4.10
N GLU A 25 -27.47 29.14 4.68
CA GLU A 25 -28.13 27.81 4.67
C GLU A 25 -28.75 27.46 3.31
N SER A 26 -29.11 28.45 2.49
CA SER A 26 -29.75 28.24 1.18
C SER A 26 -28.75 27.87 0.08
N MET A 27 -27.50 28.31 0.14
CA MET A 27 -26.50 28.00 -0.89
C MET A 27 -25.89 26.60 -0.76
N THR A 28 -25.73 26.11 0.48
CA THR A 28 -25.13 24.78 0.77
C THR A 28 -26.04 23.61 0.38
N GLN A 29 -27.36 23.77 0.49
CA GLN A 29 -28.32 22.75 0.09
C GLN A 29 -28.43 22.63 -1.44
N SER A 30 -28.37 23.76 -2.16
CA SER A 30 -28.40 23.80 -3.63
C SER A 30 -27.14 23.19 -4.25
N SER A 31 -25.96 23.44 -3.69
CA SER A 31 -24.70 22.89 -4.20
C SER A 31 -24.58 21.38 -3.95
N THR A 32 -25.06 20.91 -2.80
CA THR A 32 -25.06 19.47 -2.46
C THR A 32 -25.95 18.68 -3.42
N ASN A 33 -27.15 19.20 -3.71
CA ASN A 33 -28.06 18.57 -4.68
C ASN A 33 -27.46 18.54 -6.09
N GLN A 34 -26.70 19.58 -6.48
CA GLN A 34 -26.04 19.60 -7.78
C GLN A 34 -24.95 18.52 -7.88
N THR A 35 -24.06 18.41 -6.88
CA THR A 35 -23.03 17.36 -6.85
C THR A 35 -23.62 15.96 -6.97
N VAL A 36 -24.70 15.68 -6.22
CA VAL A 36 -25.35 14.36 -6.25
C VAL A 36 -25.94 14.08 -7.63
N ASN A 37 -26.57 15.07 -8.25
CA ASN A 37 -27.10 14.94 -9.62
C ASN A 37 -25.99 14.73 -10.65
N ASP A 38 -24.88 15.44 -10.55
CA ASP A 38 -23.75 15.28 -11.46
C ASP A 38 -23.11 13.88 -11.33
N THR A 39 -22.94 13.42 -10.08
CA THR A 39 -22.44 12.07 -9.77
C THR A 39 -23.39 11.00 -10.30
N LYS A 40 -24.70 11.19 -10.14
CA LYS A 40 -25.74 10.30 -10.68
C LYS A 40 -25.68 10.23 -12.19
N ASN A 41 -25.65 11.38 -12.87
CA ASN A 41 -25.59 11.46 -14.32
C ASN A 41 -24.32 10.76 -14.86
N TRP A 42 -23.19 10.95 -14.20
CA TRP A 42 -21.96 10.23 -14.53
C TRP A 42 -22.13 8.72 -14.36
N PHE A 43 -22.62 8.27 -13.20
CA PHE A 43 -22.81 6.86 -12.90
C PHE A 43 -23.75 6.16 -13.89
N GLU A 44 -24.86 6.80 -14.25
CA GLU A 44 -25.83 6.25 -15.21
C GLU A 44 -25.27 6.21 -16.64
N THR A 45 -24.41 7.17 -17.02
CA THR A 45 -23.78 7.20 -18.34
C THR A 45 -22.64 6.19 -18.47
N ASP A 46 -21.90 5.96 -17.39
CA ASP A 46 -20.68 5.15 -17.35
C ASP A 46 -20.84 3.86 -16.52
N LEU A 47 -22.06 3.37 -16.33
CA LEU A 47 -22.37 2.22 -15.48
C LEU A 47 -21.52 0.98 -15.81
N ASN A 48 -21.33 0.71 -17.10
CA ASN A 48 -20.53 -0.40 -17.61
C ASN A 48 -19.02 -0.28 -17.29
N LYS A 49 -18.51 0.92 -16.97
CA LYS A 49 -17.11 1.12 -16.59
C LYS A 49 -16.85 0.81 -15.12
N THR A 50 -17.89 0.75 -14.29
CA THR A 50 -17.72 0.52 -12.86
C THR A 50 -17.30 -0.91 -12.54
N ASN A 51 -17.62 -1.90 -13.37
CA ASN A 51 -17.31 -3.32 -13.16
C ASN A 51 -17.70 -3.86 -11.77
N LEU A 52 -18.67 -3.23 -11.09
CA LEU A 52 -19.17 -3.63 -9.78
C LEU A 52 -20.22 -4.73 -9.91
N LYS A 53 -19.84 -5.98 -9.66
CA LYS A 53 -20.77 -7.13 -9.70
C LYS A 53 -21.95 -7.01 -8.74
N ILE A 54 -21.81 -6.27 -7.64
CA ILE A 54 -22.90 -6.07 -6.68
C ILE A 54 -24.10 -5.35 -7.32
N LEU A 55 -23.87 -4.52 -8.35
CA LEU A 55 -24.93 -3.77 -9.04
C LEU A 55 -25.96 -4.67 -9.74
N ASP A 56 -25.57 -5.88 -10.15
CA ASP A 56 -26.47 -6.87 -10.76
C ASP A 56 -27.58 -7.34 -9.78
N TYR A 57 -27.39 -7.08 -8.49
CA TYR A 57 -28.26 -7.52 -7.40
C TYR A 57 -28.84 -6.37 -6.58
N VAL A 58 -28.73 -5.14 -7.09
CA VAL A 58 -29.31 -3.95 -6.46
C VAL A 58 -30.79 -3.83 -6.81
N LYS A 59 -31.64 -3.76 -5.78
CA LYS A 59 -33.07 -3.43 -5.88
C LYS A 59 -33.27 -1.93 -6.08
N GLU A 60 -32.53 -1.11 -5.34
CA GLU A 60 -32.69 0.34 -5.34
C GLU A 60 -31.36 1.05 -5.03
N ILE A 61 -31.07 2.13 -5.78
CA ILE A 61 -29.99 3.08 -5.49
C ILE A 61 -30.63 4.39 -4.98
N ARG A 62 -30.35 4.74 -3.73
CA ARG A 62 -31.07 5.81 -3.01
C ARG A 62 -30.36 7.16 -3.11
N TRP A 63 -30.32 7.73 -4.32
CA TRP A 63 -29.66 9.02 -4.58
C TRP A 63 -30.16 10.19 -3.71
N ASN A 64 -31.44 10.21 -3.36
CA ASN A 64 -32.00 11.27 -2.49
C ASN A 64 -31.49 11.18 -1.05
N ASP A 65 -30.95 10.02 -0.66
CA ASP A 65 -30.37 9.76 0.65
C ASP A 65 -28.83 9.77 0.62
N ALA A 66 -28.24 10.32 -0.44
CA ALA A 66 -26.79 10.42 -0.57
C ALA A 66 -26.18 11.25 0.57
N ILE A 67 -25.08 10.75 1.10
CA ILE A 67 -24.28 11.37 2.13
C ILE A 67 -23.09 12.04 1.44
N VAL A 68 -23.11 13.38 1.37
CA VAL A 68 -22.00 14.16 0.83
C VAL A 68 -21.16 14.68 1.98
N THR A 69 -19.89 14.30 1.98
CA THR A 69 -18.93 14.72 3.00
C THR A 69 -17.71 15.32 2.35
N ASN A 70 -17.14 16.34 2.99
CA ASN A 70 -15.91 16.98 2.54
C ASN A 70 -14.84 16.74 3.60
N GLY A 71 -13.67 16.29 3.18
CA GLY A 71 -12.54 16.05 4.06
C GLY A 71 -11.22 16.16 3.33
N GLU A 72 -10.18 15.57 3.91
CA GLU A 72 -8.80 15.68 3.43
C GLU A 72 -8.60 15.11 2.01
N LYS A 73 -9.45 14.16 1.61
CA LYS A 73 -9.43 13.56 0.26
C LYS A 73 -10.40 14.22 -0.72
N GLY A 74 -10.86 15.42 -0.39
CA GLY A 74 -11.84 16.17 -1.18
C GLY A 74 -13.27 15.79 -0.81
N GLN A 75 -14.15 15.88 -1.80
CA GLN A 75 -15.57 15.57 -1.64
C GLN A 75 -15.83 14.09 -1.93
N ILE A 76 -16.51 13.45 -0.99
CA ILE A 76 -16.96 12.06 -1.08
C ILE A 76 -18.48 12.05 -1.12
N ILE A 77 -19.02 11.24 -2.02
CA ILE A 77 -20.46 11.00 -2.13
C ILE A 77 -20.68 9.52 -1.85
N GLU A 78 -21.43 9.22 -0.79
CA GLU A 78 -21.85 7.85 -0.47
C GLU A 78 -23.34 7.72 -0.76
N VAL A 79 -23.72 6.75 -1.57
CA VAL A 79 -25.11 6.54 -1.99
C VAL A 79 -25.57 5.19 -1.49
N PRO A 80 -26.48 5.14 -0.50
CA PRO A 80 -27.01 3.88 0.01
C PRO A 80 -27.64 3.05 -1.11
N ILE A 81 -27.36 1.75 -1.11
CA ILE A 81 -28.01 0.79 -2.00
C ILE A 81 -28.74 -0.26 -1.18
N THR A 82 -29.85 -0.74 -1.73
CA THR A 82 -30.62 -1.86 -1.17
C THR A 82 -30.50 -3.03 -2.14
N LEU A 83 -30.04 -4.17 -1.65
CA LEU A 83 -29.96 -5.40 -2.43
C LEU A 83 -31.35 -6.03 -2.60
N LEU A 84 -31.49 -6.96 -3.54
CA LEU A 84 -32.70 -7.78 -3.65
C LEU A 84 -32.95 -8.53 -2.33
N ASP A 85 -34.22 -8.69 -1.95
CA ASP A 85 -34.61 -9.14 -0.59
C ASP A 85 -34.05 -10.52 -0.19
N TYR A 86 -33.68 -11.35 -1.17
CA TYR A 86 -33.09 -12.67 -0.96
C TYR A 86 -31.55 -12.66 -0.99
N ILE A 87 -30.92 -11.53 -1.30
CA ILE A 87 -29.47 -11.40 -1.45
C ILE A 87 -28.86 -10.75 -0.20
N THR A 88 -27.69 -11.24 0.20
CA THR A 88 -26.88 -10.73 1.30
C THR A 88 -25.41 -11.03 1.04
N THR A 89 -24.53 -10.36 1.76
CA THR A 89 -23.10 -10.60 1.75
C THR A 89 -22.61 -11.16 3.08
N THR A 90 -21.62 -12.05 3.03
CA THR A 90 -21.00 -12.61 4.23
C THR A 90 -19.55 -12.99 3.98
N ASN A 91 -18.75 -13.05 5.04
CA ASN A 91 -17.36 -13.53 5.01
C ASN A 91 -17.11 -14.52 6.15
N LYS A 92 -15.99 -15.25 6.10
CA LYS A 92 -15.65 -16.25 7.12
C LYS A 92 -15.52 -15.65 8.53
N LYS A 93 -14.98 -14.44 8.67
CA LYS A 93 -14.84 -13.71 9.94
C LYS A 93 -16.15 -13.19 10.55
N ALA A 94 -17.20 -13.02 9.74
CA ALA A 94 -18.57 -12.78 10.20
C ALA A 94 -19.15 -13.99 10.94
N LYS A 95 -18.46 -15.14 10.88
CA LYS A 95 -18.61 -16.27 11.81
C LYS A 95 -17.40 -16.30 12.75
N LYS A 96 -17.40 -15.59 13.88
CA LYS A 96 -16.26 -15.72 14.81
C LYS A 96 -16.36 -17.02 15.63
N SER A 97 -15.57 -18.00 15.20
CA SER A 97 -14.62 -18.80 15.98
C SER A 97 -14.84 -18.90 17.51
N ASN A 98 -15.01 -20.16 17.97
CA ASN A 98 -14.81 -20.71 19.33
C ASN A 98 -15.94 -20.66 20.38
N SER A 99 -17.21 -20.55 19.97
CA SER A 99 -18.31 -21.08 20.80
C SER A 99 -19.17 -22.03 19.97
N ASP A 100 -19.78 -23.02 20.62
CA ASP A 100 -20.81 -23.92 20.04
C ASP A 100 -22.09 -23.17 19.60
N ASP A 101 -21.99 -21.88 19.30
CA ASP A 101 -23.06 -20.97 18.89
C ASP A 101 -22.65 -20.28 17.57
N ASP A 102 -22.69 -21.07 16.49
CA ASP A 102 -22.33 -20.76 15.09
C ASP A 102 -23.36 -19.82 14.39
N SER A 103 -23.98 -18.88 15.12
CA SER A 103 -25.26 -18.28 14.67
C SER A 103 -25.34 -16.75 14.56
N THR A 104 -24.31 -15.98 14.96
CA THR A 104 -24.43 -14.51 14.89
C THR A 104 -24.15 -13.99 13.47
N LYS A 105 -25.17 -14.11 12.61
CA LYS A 105 -25.26 -13.44 11.32
C LYS A 105 -25.05 -11.93 11.51
N LEU A 106 -24.00 -11.37 10.91
CA LEU A 106 -23.86 -9.93 10.80
C LEU A 106 -24.88 -9.40 9.79
N ASN A 107 -25.48 -8.26 10.11
CA ASN A 107 -26.27 -7.49 9.16
C ASN A 107 -25.31 -6.82 8.18
N ASP A 108 -25.67 -6.86 6.90
CA ASP A 108 -24.89 -6.24 5.85
C ASP A 108 -25.60 -5.02 5.26
N TYR A 109 -24.85 -3.94 5.13
CA TYR A 109 -25.29 -2.68 4.56
C TYR A 109 -24.29 -2.25 3.50
N HIS A 110 -24.80 -1.60 2.46
CA HIS A 110 -23.99 -1.25 1.29
C HIS A 110 -24.22 0.19 0.89
N ARG A 111 -23.16 0.81 0.39
CA ARG A 111 -23.18 2.12 -0.24
C ARG A 111 -22.28 2.10 -1.45
N LEU A 112 -22.66 2.82 -2.50
CA LEU A 112 -21.71 3.19 -3.55
C LEU A 112 -20.93 4.40 -3.05
N LEU A 113 -19.62 4.31 -3.07
CA LEU A 113 -18.74 5.41 -2.70
C LEU A 113 -18.13 6.02 -3.95
N PHE A 114 -18.29 7.34 -4.10
CA PHE A 114 -17.74 8.09 -5.22
C PHE A 114 -16.67 9.05 -4.76
N THR A 115 -15.53 9.01 -5.44
CA THR A 115 -14.48 10.04 -5.29
C THR A 115 -14.31 10.79 -6.61
N LYS A 116 -14.32 12.13 -6.52
CA LYS A 116 -14.17 12.99 -7.69
C LYS A 116 -12.70 12.98 -8.14
N ILE A 117 -12.44 12.67 -9.41
CA ILE A 117 -11.10 12.77 -10.02
C ILE A 117 -10.91 14.18 -10.57
N ASP A 118 -11.90 14.65 -11.33
CA ASP A 118 -11.97 15.99 -11.92
C ASP A 118 -13.44 16.41 -12.06
N ASP A 119 -13.72 17.55 -12.71
CA ASP A 119 -15.07 18.08 -12.86
C ASP A 119 -16.09 17.18 -13.57
N LYS A 120 -15.65 16.14 -14.26
CA LYS A 120 -16.52 15.26 -15.06
C LYS A 120 -16.34 13.78 -14.76
N ASN A 121 -15.28 13.39 -14.07
CA ASN A 121 -14.92 12.00 -13.84
C ASN A 121 -14.90 11.65 -12.35
N TYR A 122 -15.39 10.44 -12.06
CA TYR A 122 -15.44 9.88 -10.72
C TYR A 122 -14.80 8.49 -10.70
N LYS A 123 -14.40 8.03 -9.52
CA LYS A 123 -14.22 6.61 -9.23
C LYS A 123 -15.41 6.12 -8.41
N CYS A 124 -15.83 4.90 -8.65
CA CYS A 124 -16.91 4.25 -7.92
C CYS A 124 -16.38 3.00 -7.22
N PHE A 125 -16.70 2.88 -5.94
CA PHE A 125 -16.30 1.77 -5.07
C PHE A 125 -17.54 1.16 -4.42
N ASP A 126 -17.45 -0.10 -4.03
CA ASP A 126 -18.43 -0.73 -3.14
C ASP A 126 -17.96 -0.54 -1.69
N LEU A 127 -18.77 0.14 -0.88
CA LEU A 127 -18.58 0.32 0.55
C LEU A 127 -19.54 -0.62 1.28
N GLN A 128 -19.00 -1.70 1.82
CA GLN A 128 -19.71 -2.68 2.62
C GLN A 128 -19.50 -2.39 4.12
N ILE A 129 -20.59 -2.45 4.88
CA ILE A 129 -20.60 -2.33 6.34
C ILE A 129 -21.24 -3.61 6.89
N LEU A 130 -20.49 -4.37 7.69
CA LEU A 130 -20.97 -5.57 8.37
C LEU A 130 -21.01 -5.31 9.88
N THR A 131 -22.17 -5.45 10.52
CA THR A 131 -22.30 -5.18 11.96
C THR A 131 -23.31 -6.11 12.62
N ASN A 132 -23.14 -6.36 13.91
CA ASN A 132 -24.12 -7.07 14.74
C ASN A 132 -25.19 -6.12 15.30
N GLU A 133 -25.12 -4.82 14.99
CA GLU A 133 -26.12 -3.85 15.38
C GLU A 133 -27.41 -4.07 14.59
N ASN A 134 -28.50 -4.42 15.29
CA ASN A 134 -29.82 -4.65 14.66
C ASN A 134 -30.49 -3.39 14.15
N ASN A 135 -30.07 -2.22 14.65
CA ASN A 135 -30.67 -0.92 14.34
C ASN A 135 -29.63 0.04 13.73
N PHE A 136 -28.62 -0.48 13.04
CA PHE A 136 -27.65 0.36 12.35
C PHE A 136 -28.36 1.20 11.28
N ASP A 137 -28.25 2.51 11.39
CA ASP A 137 -28.82 3.44 10.43
C ASP A 137 -27.83 3.67 9.27
N ASN A 138 -28.05 2.97 8.16
CA ASN A 138 -27.23 3.14 6.97
C ASN A 138 -27.34 4.54 6.34
N LEU A 139 -28.24 5.41 6.84
CA LEU A 139 -28.39 6.80 6.41
C LEU A 139 -27.76 7.80 7.39
N ASP A 140 -27.16 7.34 8.50
CA ASP A 140 -26.55 8.22 9.48
C ASP A 140 -25.38 8.99 8.86
N LYS A 141 -25.55 10.30 8.73
CA LYS A 141 -24.53 11.20 8.18
C LYS A 141 -23.30 11.32 9.06
N ASN A 142 -23.37 10.91 10.33
CA ASN A 142 -22.21 10.86 11.24
C ASN A 142 -21.42 9.56 11.11
N PHE A 143 -21.94 8.58 10.37
CA PHE A 143 -21.22 7.38 9.95
C PHE A 143 -20.95 7.47 8.46
N ASN A 144 -19.72 7.85 8.08
CA ASN A 144 -19.34 8.13 6.70
C ASN A 144 -17.85 7.86 6.46
N TYR A 145 -17.38 8.08 5.24
CA TYR A 145 -15.99 7.87 4.82
C TYR A 145 -14.96 8.70 5.60
N TYR A 146 -15.33 9.72 6.37
CA TYR A 146 -14.42 10.47 7.22
C TYR A 146 -14.67 10.25 8.72
N SER A 147 -15.74 9.56 9.10
CA SER A 147 -16.15 9.45 10.49
C SER A 147 -16.81 8.10 10.80
N ILE A 148 -16.24 7.38 11.76
CA ILE A 148 -16.85 6.17 12.32
C ILE A 148 -17.40 6.52 13.70
N LYS A 149 -18.63 6.07 13.95
CA LYS A 149 -19.31 6.27 15.21
C LYS A 149 -18.55 5.59 16.35
N GLY A 150 -18.41 6.28 17.48
CA GLY A 150 -17.59 5.85 18.61
C GLY A 150 -18.05 4.59 19.35
N ASP A 151 -19.23 4.05 19.03
CA ASP A 151 -19.77 2.80 19.59
C ASP A 151 -19.92 1.70 18.52
N PHE A 152 -19.45 1.95 17.29
CA PHE A 152 -19.62 1.01 16.19
C PHE A 152 -18.82 -0.28 16.42
N ASN A 153 -19.50 -1.40 16.25
CA ASN A 153 -18.89 -2.74 16.30
C ASN A 153 -19.14 -3.47 14.98
N GLY A 154 -18.08 -3.77 14.24
CA GLY A 154 -18.23 -4.39 12.93
C GLY A 154 -17.03 -4.25 12.01
N PHE A 155 -17.26 -4.45 10.72
CA PHE A 155 -16.30 -4.30 9.65
C PHE A 155 -16.77 -3.24 8.68
N VAL A 156 -15.84 -2.42 8.20
CA VAL A 156 -16.06 -1.51 7.07
C VAL A 156 -15.08 -1.92 5.98
N THR A 157 -15.60 -2.21 4.79
CA THR A 157 -14.82 -2.67 3.66
C THR A 157 -15.08 -1.82 2.43
N ILE A 158 -14.02 -1.40 1.75
CA ILE A 158 -14.08 -0.68 0.48
C ILE A 158 -13.44 -1.54 -0.59
N TYR A 159 -14.19 -1.84 -1.64
CA TYR A 159 -13.73 -2.60 -2.79
C TYR A 159 -13.59 -1.70 -4.02
N ASP A 160 -12.39 -1.72 -4.61
CA ASP A 160 -12.06 -1.08 -5.88
C ASP A 160 -12.10 -2.13 -7.01
N PRO A 161 -13.15 -2.14 -7.85
CA PRO A 161 -13.27 -3.10 -8.95
C PRO A 161 -12.25 -2.88 -10.06
N SER A 162 -11.74 -1.65 -10.22
CA SER A 162 -10.77 -1.32 -11.27
C SER A 162 -9.38 -1.90 -10.99
N LYS A 163 -9.05 -2.05 -9.71
CA LYS A 163 -7.77 -2.60 -9.23
C LYS A 163 -7.91 -4.00 -8.63
N GLN A 164 -9.13 -4.49 -8.47
CA GLN A 164 -9.46 -5.68 -7.68
C GLN A 164 -8.90 -5.61 -6.25
N LYS A 165 -8.84 -4.40 -5.67
CA LYS A 165 -8.26 -4.15 -4.34
C LYS A 165 -9.34 -4.02 -3.28
N VAL A 166 -9.04 -4.48 -2.08
CA VAL A 166 -9.95 -4.44 -0.92
C VAL A 166 -9.23 -3.78 0.24
N ASN A 167 -9.88 -2.82 0.88
CA ASN A 167 -9.47 -2.34 2.18
C ASN A 167 -10.56 -2.67 3.19
N SER A 168 -10.29 -3.57 4.14
CA SER A 168 -11.24 -3.97 5.18
C SER A 168 -10.66 -3.66 6.56
N GLN A 169 -11.48 -3.06 7.42
CA GLN A 169 -11.09 -2.65 8.76
C GLN A 169 -12.12 -3.13 9.79
N GLU A 170 -11.66 -3.88 10.80
CA GLU A 170 -12.46 -4.21 12.00
C GLU A 170 -12.48 -2.99 12.96
N PHE A 171 -13.64 -2.73 13.56
CA PHE A 171 -13.84 -1.74 14.60
C PHE A 171 -14.53 -2.38 15.80
N LYS A 172 -14.08 -1.99 17.00
CA LYS A 172 -14.68 -2.32 18.29
C LYS A 172 -14.83 -1.03 19.09
N ASP A 173 -16.05 -0.73 19.50
CA ASP A 173 -16.41 0.55 20.13
C ASP A 173 -15.82 1.75 19.36
N GLY A 174 -16.08 1.77 18.05
CA GLY A 174 -15.64 2.80 17.11
C GLY A 174 -14.13 2.91 16.91
N LYS A 175 -13.34 2.03 17.52
CA LYS A 175 -11.87 2.06 17.47
C LYS A 175 -11.34 0.82 16.78
N ARG A 176 -10.20 0.98 16.11
CA ARG A 176 -9.47 -0.17 15.55
C ARG A 176 -8.92 -0.99 16.71
N PRO A 177 -9.14 -2.32 16.76
CA PRO A 177 -8.55 -3.15 17.78
C PRO A 177 -7.02 -3.12 17.64
N ILE A 178 -6.32 -2.91 18.75
CA ILE A 178 -4.85 -2.96 18.81
C ILE A 178 -4.46 -4.43 18.90
N HIS A 179 -3.88 -4.98 17.83
CA HIS A 179 -3.35 -6.33 17.83
C HIS A 179 -2.06 -6.41 18.66
N LYS A 180 -1.88 -7.49 19.43
CA LYS A 180 -0.65 -7.69 20.22
C LYS A 180 0.41 -8.32 19.33
N LEU A 181 1.69 -7.97 19.56
CA LEU A 181 2.85 -8.56 18.86
C LEU A 181 2.94 -10.09 18.92
N THR A 182 2.22 -10.73 19.86
CA THR A 182 2.18 -12.18 20.04
C THR A 182 1.01 -12.87 19.36
N ASP A 183 0.11 -12.11 18.74
CA ASP A 183 -1.04 -12.68 18.04
C ASP A 183 -0.52 -13.44 16.81
N ARG A 184 -0.88 -14.73 16.71
CA ARG A 184 -0.55 -15.53 15.53
C ARG A 184 -1.25 -14.89 14.33
N MET A 185 -0.49 -14.64 13.26
CA MET A 185 -1.09 -14.32 11.97
C MET A 185 -2.05 -15.46 11.61
N ASP A 186 -3.32 -15.13 11.41
CA ASP A 186 -4.30 -16.06 10.89
C ASP A 186 -3.93 -16.33 9.42
N GLU A 187 -3.51 -17.56 9.11
CA GLU A 187 -3.04 -17.99 7.79
C GLU A 187 -4.19 -18.11 6.76
N SER A 188 -5.43 -17.77 7.14
CA SER A 188 -6.59 -17.94 6.28
C SER A 188 -6.98 -16.65 5.54
N ALA A 189 -7.16 -16.76 4.22
CA ALA A 189 -7.78 -15.70 3.43
C ALA A 189 -9.29 -15.62 3.72
N ASP A 190 -9.76 -14.43 4.08
CA ASP A 190 -11.16 -14.13 4.34
C ASP A 190 -11.84 -13.62 3.08
N CYS A 191 -12.56 -14.51 2.44
CA CYS A 191 -13.34 -14.19 1.26
C CYS A 191 -14.74 -13.70 1.64
N THR A 192 -15.18 -12.62 0.99
CA THR A 192 -16.54 -12.11 1.05
C THR A 192 -17.30 -12.58 -0.19
N TYR A 193 -18.44 -13.22 0.06
CA TYR A 193 -19.31 -13.76 -0.97
C TYR A 193 -20.65 -13.04 -0.93
N LEU A 194 -21.25 -12.86 -2.09
CA LEU A 194 -22.65 -12.45 -2.24
C LEU A 194 -23.45 -13.71 -2.58
N GLY A 195 -24.61 -13.86 -1.95
CA GLY A 195 -25.40 -15.09 -1.98
C GLY A 195 -26.67 -14.97 -1.16
N TRP A 196 -27.22 -16.11 -0.74
CA TRP A 196 -28.45 -16.13 0.07
C TRP A 196 -28.40 -17.20 1.15
N TRP A 197 -29.19 -17.00 2.20
CA TRP A 197 -29.39 -17.99 3.25
C TRP A 197 -30.60 -18.88 2.91
N LEU A 198 -30.45 -20.18 3.14
CA LEU A 198 -31.55 -21.14 3.12
C LEU A 198 -32.22 -21.16 4.51
N ASP A 199 -33.45 -21.68 4.58
CA ASP A 199 -34.23 -21.78 5.83
C ASP A 199 -33.53 -22.61 6.92
N ASP A 200 -32.62 -23.50 6.51
CA ASP A 200 -31.81 -24.33 7.41
C ASP A 200 -30.57 -23.62 7.98
N GLY A 201 -30.38 -22.33 7.65
CA GLY A 201 -29.23 -21.54 8.07
C GLY A 201 -27.98 -21.76 7.22
N THR A 202 -28.06 -22.48 6.10
CA THR A 202 -26.94 -22.64 5.16
C THR A 202 -26.82 -21.43 4.23
N PHE A 203 -25.62 -20.84 4.13
CA PHE A 203 -25.34 -19.82 3.11
C PHE A 203 -24.98 -20.49 1.78
N LYS A 204 -25.70 -20.15 0.72
CA LYS A 204 -25.39 -20.56 -0.65
C LYS A 204 -24.68 -19.41 -1.37
N PRO A 205 -23.35 -19.47 -1.58
CA PRO A 205 -22.63 -18.44 -2.31
C PRO A 205 -23.04 -18.47 -3.78
N LEU A 206 -23.23 -17.29 -4.37
CA LEU A 206 -23.44 -17.14 -5.81
C LEU A 206 -22.15 -16.76 -6.52
N PHE A 207 -21.42 -15.81 -5.96
CA PHE A 207 -20.15 -15.30 -6.49
C PHE A 207 -19.28 -14.79 -5.35
N LEU A 208 -17.98 -14.92 -5.58
CA LEU A 208 -16.97 -14.24 -4.79
C LEU A 208 -16.98 -12.76 -5.18
N LEU A 209 -17.16 -11.88 -4.19
CA LEU A 209 -16.95 -10.44 -4.39
C LEU A 209 -15.46 -10.14 -4.32
N TYR A 210 -14.80 -10.54 -3.23
CA TYR A 210 -13.38 -10.32 -3.01
C TYR A 210 -12.83 -11.15 -1.84
N CYS A 211 -11.51 -11.21 -1.65
CA CYS A 211 -10.86 -11.83 -0.49
C CYS A 211 -9.86 -10.89 0.19
N THR A 212 -9.69 -11.06 1.50
CA THR A 212 -8.69 -10.39 2.32
C THR A 212 -7.79 -11.44 2.98
N GLY A 213 -6.55 -11.63 2.54
CA GLY A 213 -5.57 -12.46 3.26
C GLY A 213 -4.32 -12.88 2.47
N THR A 214 -3.19 -12.78 3.20
CA THR A 214 -1.79 -13.12 2.90
C THR A 214 -1.32 -12.98 1.45
N GLY A 215 -1.04 -11.74 1.02
CA GLY A 215 -0.24 -11.51 -0.18
C GLY A 215 -0.20 -10.07 -0.65
N GLU A 216 -1.29 -9.32 -0.51
CA GLU A 216 -1.40 -7.97 -1.06
C GLU A 216 -2.29 -7.11 -0.16
N ASP A 217 -1.84 -5.87 0.10
CA ASP A 217 -2.62 -4.74 0.60
C ASP A 217 -3.42 -4.93 1.91
N TYR A 218 -2.75 -4.77 3.05
CA TYR A 218 -3.41 -4.27 4.27
C TYR A 218 -3.32 -2.74 4.32
N GLY A 219 -3.92 -2.10 3.33
CA GLY A 219 -4.04 -0.67 3.21
C GLY A 219 -5.16 -0.07 4.02
N GLY A 220 -5.06 -0.14 5.36
CA GLY A 220 -5.99 0.48 6.30
C GLY A 220 -5.99 2.01 6.20
N GLY A 221 -6.63 2.56 5.15
CA GLY A 221 -6.77 3.99 4.93
C GLY A 221 -7.27 4.73 6.18
N TYR A 222 -6.52 5.73 6.61
CA TYR A 222 -6.84 6.57 7.75
C TYR A 222 -8.19 7.27 7.56
N LEU A 223 -9.03 7.15 8.59
CA LEU A 223 -10.23 7.96 8.84
C LEU A 223 -9.85 8.98 9.92
N GLY A 224 -9.49 10.19 9.47
CA GLY A 224 -9.40 11.41 10.28
C GLY A 224 -8.03 11.80 10.83
N GLY A 225 -7.53 12.99 10.43
CA GLY A 225 -6.92 13.92 11.40
C GLY A 225 -5.72 14.76 10.96
N TYR A 226 -6.01 15.97 10.44
CA TYR A 226 -5.35 17.29 10.65
C TYR A 226 -4.04 17.66 9.91
N GLY A 227 -4.10 18.75 9.12
CA GLY A 227 -3.05 19.78 9.06
C GLY A 227 -2.64 20.37 7.68
N ASP A 228 -3.32 21.46 7.26
CA ASP A 228 -2.87 22.64 6.48
C ASP A 228 -1.64 22.62 5.54
N ASN A 229 -1.84 22.87 4.22
CA ASN A 229 -1.53 24.13 3.49
C ASN A 229 -1.27 23.98 1.96
N GLY A 230 -1.95 24.81 1.16
CA GLY A 230 -1.48 25.45 -0.12
C GLY A 230 -1.36 24.57 -1.38
N GLY A 231 -2.22 24.72 -2.40
CA GLY A 231 -2.07 25.69 -3.53
C GLY A 231 -1.28 25.07 -4.72
N GLY A 232 -1.55 25.20 -6.02
CA GLY A 232 -2.56 25.83 -6.87
C GLY A 232 -2.11 25.75 -8.35
N GLY A 233 -3.04 25.78 -9.31
CA GLY A 233 -2.82 26.05 -10.75
C GLY A 233 -2.17 24.91 -11.56
N GLY A 234 -2.45 24.66 -12.84
CA GLY A 234 -3.19 25.36 -13.88
C GLY A 234 -3.03 24.55 -15.19
N GLY A 235 -4.00 24.64 -16.10
CA GLY A 235 -4.13 23.79 -17.28
C GLY A 235 -3.13 24.03 -18.41
N GLY A 236 -3.08 23.07 -19.33
CA GLY A 236 -2.35 23.17 -20.60
C GLY A 236 -2.76 22.06 -21.56
N VAL A 237 -3.23 22.47 -22.74
CA VAL A 237 -3.82 21.64 -23.80
C VAL A 237 -2.75 21.29 -24.84
N GLY A 238 -2.72 20.05 -25.34
CA GLY A 238 -2.33 19.76 -26.73
C GLY A 238 -0.99 19.06 -26.96
N GLY A 239 -1.06 17.95 -27.69
CA GLY A 239 0.08 17.30 -28.35
C GLY A 239 0.05 15.79 -28.19
N TYR A 240 -0.48 15.06 -29.17
CA TYR A 240 -0.29 13.61 -29.26
C TYR A 240 1.15 13.35 -29.73
N TYR A 241 2.07 13.42 -28.78
CA TYR A 241 3.35 12.73 -28.87
C TYR A 241 3.07 11.26 -28.54
N PRO A 242 3.68 10.28 -29.25
CA PRO A 242 3.66 8.92 -28.76
C PRO A 242 4.21 8.95 -27.34
N THR A 243 3.34 8.67 -26.37
CA THR A 243 3.75 8.62 -24.97
C THR A 243 4.86 7.60 -24.86
N PRO A 244 6.04 7.97 -24.35
CA PRO A 244 7.11 7.02 -24.10
C PRO A 244 6.53 5.86 -23.28
N THR A 245 6.97 4.65 -23.63
CA THR A 245 6.71 3.43 -22.88
C THR A 245 7.13 3.64 -21.43
N ILE A 246 6.55 2.87 -20.50
CA ILE A 246 6.86 3.02 -19.08
C ILE A 246 8.36 2.77 -18.82
N ALA A 247 8.96 1.81 -19.53
CA ALA A 247 10.39 1.56 -19.56
C ALA A 247 11.20 2.81 -19.96
N GLU A 248 10.82 3.51 -21.03
CA GLU A 248 11.49 4.73 -21.47
C GLU A 248 11.39 5.87 -20.43
N ARG A 249 10.27 5.98 -19.71
CA ARG A 249 10.12 6.99 -18.64
C ARG A 249 10.90 6.66 -17.37
N LEU A 250 11.09 5.37 -17.10
CA LEU A 250 11.82 4.91 -15.93
C LEU A 250 13.34 5.03 -16.14
N GLN A 251 13.81 4.73 -17.34
CA GLN A 251 15.22 4.82 -17.72
C GLN A 251 15.74 6.27 -17.63
N GLU A 252 14.88 7.28 -17.89
CA GLU A 252 15.22 8.69 -17.69
C GLU A 252 15.46 9.08 -16.21
N ARG A 253 15.08 8.23 -15.24
CA ARG A 253 15.14 8.52 -13.80
C ARG A 253 16.18 7.71 -13.03
N ILE A 254 16.86 6.78 -13.70
CA ILE A 254 17.98 6.06 -13.12
C ILE A 254 19.27 6.69 -13.64
N ASP A 255 19.95 7.44 -12.78
CA ASP A 255 21.28 7.97 -13.04
C ASP A 255 22.31 6.88 -12.75
N GLU A 256 22.76 6.24 -13.82
CA GLU A 256 23.79 5.19 -13.81
C GLU A 256 25.16 5.70 -14.25
N THR A 257 25.34 7.02 -14.39
CA THR A 257 26.55 7.59 -15.04
C THR A 257 27.85 7.11 -14.38
N ASP A 258 27.84 6.94 -13.06
CA ASP A 258 28.96 6.53 -12.22
C ASP A 258 29.11 5.01 -12.04
N LEU A 259 28.34 4.19 -12.78
CA LEU A 259 28.52 2.74 -12.84
C LEU A 259 29.58 2.34 -13.88
N ASP A 260 30.30 1.24 -13.62
CA ASP A 260 31.20 0.63 -14.60
C ASP A 260 30.42 -0.15 -15.67
N ASN A 261 31.08 -0.53 -16.77
CA ASN A 261 30.39 -1.20 -17.87
C ASN A 261 29.74 -2.53 -17.45
N CYS A 262 30.35 -3.31 -16.55
CA CYS A 262 29.74 -4.57 -16.13
C CYS A 262 28.48 -4.32 -15.29
N THR A 263 28.54 -3.37 -14.36
CA THR A 263 27.40 -3.06 -13.51
C THR A 263 26.27 -2.40 -14.32
N LYS A 264 26.58 -1.61 -15.34
CA LYS A 264 25.62 -1.10 -16.33
C LYS A 264 24.97 -2.23 -17.13
N ASP A 265 25.77 -3.16 -17.66
CA ASP A 265 25.24 -4.31 -18.41
C ASP A 265 24.28 -5.15 -17.55
N VAL A 266 24.59 -5.30 -16.24
CA VAL A 266 23.70 -5.95 -15.28
C VAL A 266 22.40 -5.17 -15.10
N LEU A 267 22.49 -3.85 -14.87
CA LEU A 267 21.32 -2.98 -14.73
C LEU A 267 20.44 -3.01 -15.98
N HIS A 268 21.00 -2.79 -17.17
CA HIS A 268 20.25 -2.82 -18.43
C HIS A 268 19.60 -4.18 -18.68
N LYS A 269 20.27 -5.28 -18.33
CA LYS A 269 19.66 -6.60 -18.45
C LYS A 269 18.52 -6.81 -17.45
N LEU A 270 18.63 -6.26 -16.25
CA LEU A 270 17.54 -6.24 -15.28
C LEU A 270 16.38 -5.36 -15.76
N GLU A 271 16.64 -4.20 -16.37
CA GLU A 271 15.61 -3.31 -16.95
C GLU A 271 14.90 -3.88 -18.19
N ASN A 272 15.41 -4.96 -18.78
CA ASN A 272 14.89 -5.53 -20.02
C ASN A 272 14.40 -6.98 -19.82
N LEU A 273 14.01 -7.36 -18.60
CA LEU A 273 13.40 -8.66 -18.38
C LEU A 273 11.97 -8.67 -18.95
N THR A 274 11.42 -9.84 -19.26
CA THR A 274 10.03 -9.94 -19.73
C THR A 274 9.02 -9.67 -18.60
N ASN A 275 7.90 -9.01 -18.94
CA ASN A 275 6.81 -8.42 -18.11
C ASN A 275 6.23 -9.18 -16.89
N GLU A 276 6.80 -10.26 -16.39
CA GLU A 276 6.24 -11.03 -15.27
C GLU A 276 7.19 -11.20 -14.07
N GLY A 277 8.50 -11.00 -14.22
CA GLY A 277 9.47 -11.06 -13.11
C GLY A 277 10.56 -9.98 -13.19
N ASP A 278 10.25 -8.88 -13.85
CA ASP A 278 11.17 -7.75 -14.01
C ASP A 278 11.25 -6.90 -12.73
N ILE A 279 12.45 -6.37 -12.43
CA ILE A 279 12.63 -5.19 -11.58
C ILE A 279 11.74 -4.05 -12.06
N LEU A 280 11.44 -3.93 -13.35
CA LEU A 280 10.41 -3.04 -13.88
C LEU A 280 9.04 -3.35 -13.30
N ASN A 281 8.58 -4.59 -13.12
CA ASN A 281 7.32 -4.85 -12.41
C ASN A 281 7.40 -4.47 -10.93
N MET A 282 8.58 -4.64 -10.31
CA MET A 282 8.80 -4.14 -8.95
C MET A 282 8.72 -2.60 -8.95
N LEU A 283 9.46 -1.91 -9.81
CA LEU A 283 9.50 -0.45 -9.99
C LEU A 283 8.18 0.15 -10.52
N GLU A 284 7.40 -0.59 -11.31
CA GLU A 284 6.06 -0.26 -11.82
C GLU A 284 5.01 -0.42 -10.72
N ARG A 285 5.16 -1.39 -9.81
CA ARG A 285 4.40 -1.42 -8.54
C ARG A 285 4.78 -0.23 -7.64
N PHE A 286 5.96 0.33 -7.81
CA PHE A 286 6.47 1.48 -7.05
C PHE A 286 6.14 2.83 -7.71
N SER A 287 5.55 2.80 -8.91
CA SER A 287 5.11 3.98 -9.63
C SER A 287 3.68 3.84 -10.16
N PRO A 288 2.65 4.37 -9.46
CA PRO A 288 1.51 4.92 -10.19
C PRO A 288 1.99 5.88 -11.28
N GLU A 289 1.21 6.09 -12.34
CA GLU A 289 1.39 7.27 -13.19
C GLU A 289 1.55 8.50 -12.29
N GLY A 290 2.78 9.03 -12.18
CA GLY A 290 3.10 10.18 -11.33
C GLY A 290 3.86 9.91 -10.02
N SER A 291 4.35 8.71 -9.71
CA SER A 291 5.32 8.55 -8.61
C SER A 291 6.62 9.28 -8.93
N ILE A 292 7.22 9.90 -7.91
CA ILE A 292 8.23 10.94 -8.02
C ILE A 292 9.50 10.50 -7.29
N TYR A 293 10.28 9.59 -7.85
CA TYR A 293 11.65 9.43 -7.37
C TYR A 293 12.66 9.07 -8.45
N ASP A 294 13.87 9.60 -8.25
CA ASP A 294 15.06 9.37 -9.05
C ASP A 294 16.02 8.47 -8.26
N ILE A 295 16.62 7.50 -8.94
CA ILE A 295 17.63 6.62 -8.35
C ILE A 295 18.99 7.04 -8.90
N LYS A 296 19.95 7.27 -8.02
CA LYS A 296 21.35 7.50 -8.38
C LYS A 296 22.17 6.29 -7.99
N MET A 297 22.69 5.58 -8.97
CA MET A 297 23.54 4.40 -8.76
C MET A 297 25.00 4.75 -9.05
N SER A 298 25.88 4.38 -8.13
CA SER A 298 27.32 4.67 -8.24
C SER A 298 28.16 3.56 -7.63
N ILE A 299 29.44 3.52 -7.99
CA ILE A 299 30.44 2.67 -7.34
C ILE A 299 31.33 3.55 -6.46
N GLY A 300 31.55 3.16 -5.21
CA GLY A 300 32.33 3.96 -4.28
C GLY A 300 32.71 3.26 -2.99
N SER A 301 33.18 4.05 -2.03
CA SER A 301 33.50 3.58 -0.68
C SER A 301 32.25 3.55 0.20
N MET A 302 32.11 2.48 0.99
CA MET A 302 31.01 2.31 1.95
C MET A 302 31.24 3.13 3.22
N LYS A 303 30.14 3.56 3.86
CA LYS A 303 30.18 4.14 5.21
C LYS A 303 30.49 3.06 6.25
N TYR A 304 29.96 1.85 6.07
CA TYR A 304 30.21 0.72 6.96
C TYR A 304 31.09 -0.33 6.28
N PRO A 305 32.29 -0.61 6.81
CA PRO A 305 33.17 -1.63 6.23
C PRO A 305 32.53 -3.01 6.30
N GLY A 306 32.41 -3.68 5.15
CA GLY A 306 31.84 -5.02 5.04
C GLY A 306 30.58 -5.08 4.18
N ASP A 307 29.86 -3.96 4.10
CA ASP A 307 28.68 -3.82 3.25
C ASP A 307 29.09 -3.92 1.77
N LEU A 308 28.20 -4.51 0.97
CA LEU A 308 28.42 -4.66 -0.48
C LEU A 308 27.78 -3.54 -1.28
N ALA A 309 26.74 -2.95 -0.70
CA ALA A 309 26.11 -1.75 -1.17
C ALA A 309 25.39 -1.06 -0.01
N GLU A 310 25.07 0.22 -0.19
CA GLU A 310 24.35 1.05 0.76
C GLU A 310 23.33 1.87 -0.01
N THR A 311 22.09 1.80 0.44
CA THR A 311 21.01 2.66 -0.02
C THR A 311 20.71 3.72 1.01
N THR A 312 20.75 4.98 0.60
CA THR A 312 20.46 6.13 1.45
C THR A 312 19.57 7.13 0.73
N ARG A 313 18.78 7.90 1.50
CA ARG A 313 18.08 9.05 0.94
C ARG A 313 19.07 10.18 0.69
N SER A 314 18.88 10.92 -0.40
CA SER A 314 19.59 12.17 -0.62
C SER A 314 19.30 13.17 0.52
N ALA A 315 20.36 13.85 0.96
CA ALA A 315 20.24 14.94 1.92
C ALA A 315 19.54 16.18 1.31
N THR A 316 19.54 16.31 -0.02
CA THR A 316 19.06 17.50 -0.74
C THR A 316 17.68 17.32 -1.38
N SER A 317 17.16 16.08 -1.44
CA SER A 317 15.83 15.79 -2.00
C SER A 317 15.20 14.59 -1.31
N TYR A 318 13.89 14.67 -1.05
CA TYR A 318 13.08 13.55 -0.56
C TYR A 318 12.85 12.49 -1.64
N TYR A 319 12.97 12.90 -2.90
CA TYR A 319 12.66 12.12 -4.10
C TYR A 319 13.91 11.51 -4.74
N VAL A 320 15.09 11.68 -4.15
CA VAL A 320 16.33 11.11 -4.71
C VAL A 320 16.86 10.08 -3.74
N VAL A 321 17.04 8.86 -4.23
CA VAL A 321 17.68 7.76 -3.50
C VAL A 321 19.07 7.53 -4.10
N ASN A 322 20.09 7.47 -3.24
CA ASN A 322 21.45 7.12 -3.63
C ASN A 322 21.70 5.65 -3.28
N MET A 323 22.17 4.88 -4.26
CA MET A 323 22.65 3.51 -4.10
C MET A 323 24.14 3.49 -4.46
N VAL A 324 24.97 3.10 -3.50
CA VAL A 324 26.42 3.00 -3.69
C VAL A 324 26.84 1.55 -3.57
N PHE A 325 27.47 0.99 -4.60
CA PHE A 325 28.06 -0.34 -4.56
C PHE A 325 29.53 -0.27 -4.18
N ASP A 326 29.99 -1.18 -3.31
CA ASP A 326 31.37 -1.19 -2.82
C ASP A 326 32.35 -1.42 -3.97
N GLU A 327 33.30 -0.49 -4.12
CA GLU A 327 34.29 -0.54 -5.19
C GLU A 327 35.17 -1.80 -5.11
N ASN A 328 35.55 -2.23 -3.90
CA ASN A 328 36.39 -3.42 -3.73
C ASN A 328 35.63 -4.68 -4.13
N TYR A 329 34.35 -4.78 -3.79
CA TYR A 329 33.45 -5.84 -4.20
C TYR A 329 33.33 -5.87 -5.73
N ILE A 330 32.90 -4.77 -6.36
CA ILE A 330 32.67 -4.73 -7.82
C ILE A 330 33.95 -5.02 -8.60
N LYS A 331 35.10 -4.51 -8.14
CA LYS A 331 36.41 -4.73 -8.78
C LYS A 331 37.10 -6.03 -8.35
N GLY A 332 36.55 -6.78 -7.39
CA GLY A 332 37.15 -7.99 -6.83
C GLY A 332 38.50 -7.74 -6.15
N ILE A 333 38.70 -6.57 -5.55
CA ILE A 333 39.95 -6.22 -4.88
C ILE A 333 40.16 -7.16 -3.69
N GLY A 334 41.32 -7.81 -3.65
CA GLY A 334 41.65 -8.83 -2.63
C GLY A 334 41.15 -10.24 -2.97
N ASN A 335 40.44 -10.42 -4.08
CA ASN A 335 39.94 -11.73 -4.53
C ASN A 335 40.67 -12.19 -5.80
N THR A 336 40.64 -13.50 -6.05
CA THR A 336 41.21 -14.09 -7.28
C THR A 336 40.40 -13.77 -8.53
N SER A 337 39.11 -13.46 -8.36
CA SER A 337 38.17 -13.13 -9.43
C SER A 337 37.27 -11.96 -9.02
N ARG A 338 36.66 -11.31 -10.03
CA ARG A 338 35.54 -10.38 -9.83
C ARG A 338 34.28 -11.17 -9.45
N PRO A 339 33.28 -10.52 -8.81
CA PRO A 339 31.97 -11.13 -8.61
C PRO A 339 31.34 -11.51 -9.94
N THR A 340 30.43 -12.47 -9.89
CA THR A 340 29.59 -12.81 -11.05
C THR A 340 28.51 -11.76 -11.28
N ASP A 341 28.04 -11.67 -12.52
CA ASP A 341 26.88 -10.87 -12.91
C ASP A 341 25.65 -11.22 -12.06
N LEU A 342 25.46 -12.50 -11.71
CA LEU A 342 24.40 -12.96 -10.81
C LEU A 342 24.56 -12.42 -9.38
N SER A 343 25.80 -12.35 -8.86
CA SER A 343 26.06 -11.72 -7.56
C SER A 343 25.71 -10.24 -7.59
N VAL A 344 26.15 -9.52 -8.62
CA VAL A 344 25.87 -8.08 -8.78
C VAL A 344 24.38 -7.83 -8.96
N ALA A 345 23.69 -8.63 -9.77
CA ALA A 345 22.25 -8.55 -9.98
C ALA A 345 21.47 -8.79 -8.68
N THR A 346 21.90 -9.75 -7.86
CA THR A 346 21.30 -10.02 -6.55
C THR A 346 21.46 -8.82 -5.61
N THR A 347 22.66 -8.24 -5.52
CA THR A 347 22.89 -7.03 -4.73
C THR A 347 22.04 -5.87 -5.24
N MET A 348 21.99 -5.64 -6.55
CA MET A 348 21.21 -4.55 -7.14
C MET A 348 19.70 -4.68 -6.89
N ALA A 349 19.13 -5.88 -7.07
CA ALA A 349 17.73 -6.14 -6.77
C ALA A 349 17.41 -5.90 -5.28
N HIS A 350 18.34 -6.23 -4.38
CA HIS A 350 18.21 -5.98 -2.95
C HIS A 350 18.19 -4.48 -2.64
N GLU A 351 19.13 -3.72 -3.19
CA GLU A 351 19.20 -2.26 -2.98
C GLU A 351 18.02 -1.52 -3.59
N ILE A 352 17.49 -1.99 -4.72
CA ILE A 352 16.28 -1.40 -5.33
C ILE A 352 15.09 -1.50 -4.38
N ILE A 353 14.93 -2.62 -3.67
CA ILE A 353 13.90 -2.76 -2.62
C ILE A 353 14.17 -1.81 -1.45
N HIS A 354 15.43 -1.66 -1.01
CA HIS A 354 15.75 -0.64 -0.01
C HIS A 354 15.35 0.76 -0.48
N GLY A 355 15.66 1.12 -1.73
CA GLY A 355 15.36 2.42 -2.28
C GLY A 355 13.87 2.69 -2.34
N TYR A 356 13.09 1.69 -2.75
CA TYR A 356 11.63 1.74 -2.72
C TYR A 356 11.09 2.01 -1.31
N LEU A 357 11.48 1.20 -0.33
CA LEU A 357 10.99 1.33 1.04
C LEU A 357 11.41 2.68 1.67
N ILE A 358 12.60 3.18 1.34
CA ILE A 358 13.06 4.52 1.74
C ILE A 358 12.22 5.62 1.09
N ASN A 359 11.92 5.51 -0.20
CA ASN A 359 11.12 6.51 -0.89
C ASN A 359 9.69 6.57 -0.36
N LEU A 360 9.05 5.41 -0.11
CA LEU A 360 7.73 5.36 0.53
C LEU A 360 7.71 6.11 1.86
N MET A 361 8.74 5.90 2.71
CA MET A 361 8.89 6.66 3.95
C MET A 361 9.07 8.17 3.71
N GLY A 362 9.78 8.55 2.64
CA GLY A 362 9.99 9.94 2.22
C GLY A 362 8.72 10.64 1.74
N GLU A 363 7.92 9.99 0.90
CA GLU A 363 6.65 10.52 0.38
C GLU A 363 5.64 10.78 1.50
N ASN A 364 5.55 9.89 2.49
CA ASN A 364 4.72 10.09 3.67
C ASN A 364 5.16 11.32 4.48
N GLN A 365 6.47 11.51 4.67
CA GLN A 365 7.00 12.71 5.33
C GLN A 365 6.72 14.00 4.55
N ALA A 366 6.82 13.95 3.22
CA ALA A 366 6.71 15.14 2.37
C ALA A 366 5.26 15.60 2.19
N CYS A 367 4.31 14.67 2.06
CA CYS A 367 2.93 14.98 1.72
C CYS A 367 1.98 14.98 2.94
N GLY A 368 2.44 14.56 4.13
CA GLY A 368 1.55 14.24 5.26
C GLY A 368 0.54 13.14 4.95
N ALA A 369 0.65 12.53 3.76
CA ALA A 369 -0.29 11.58 3.24
C ALA A 369 0.06 10.20 3.79
N SER A 370 -0.87 9.62 4.55
CA SER A 370 -0.83 8.23 5.03
C SER A 370 -1.02 7.20 3.89
N GLY A 371 -0.64 7.55 2.66
CA GLY A 371 -0.80 6.74 1.45
C GLY A 371 0.12 5.52 1.37
N ILE A 372 0.95 5.29 2.40
CA ILE A 372 1.65 4.01 2.59
C ILE A 372 0.60 2.98 3.06
N CYS A 373 -0.29 2.58 2.15
CA CYS A 373 -1.24 1.50 2.36
C CYS A 373 -0.52 0.13 2.42
N ASP A 374 0.65 -0.01 1.81
CA ASP A 374 1.32 -1.31 1.68
C ASP A 374 2.31 -1.66 2.81
N PHE A 375 2.60 -0.74 3.73
CA PHE A 375 3.64 -0.94 4.75
C PHE A 375 3.35 -0.33 6.14
N PRO A 376 2.24 -0.70 6.82
CA PRO A 376 2.01 -0.30 8.21
C PRO A 376 3.24 -0.56 9.11
N THR A 377 3.92 -1.69 8.95
CA THR A 377 5.05 -2.12 9.77
C THR A 377 6.31 -1.26 9.62
N VAL A 378 6.72 -0.88 8.40
CA VAL A 378 7.92 -0.02 8.19
C VAL A 378 7.66 1.40 8.66
N TYR A 379 6.44 1.91 8.45
CA TYR A 379 6.04 3.22 8.96
C TYR A 379 5.96 3.23 10.50
N GLU A 380 5.37 2.20 11.11
CA GLU A 380 5.36 2.03 12.57
C GLU A 380 6.78 1.94 13.12
N ALA A 381 7.68 1.20 12.48
CA ALA A 381 9.09 1.14 12.84
C ALA A 381 9.78 2.51 12.74
N TYR A 382 9.44 3.32 11.73
CA TYR A 382 9.91 4.70 11.60
C TYR A 382 9.41 5.59 12.74
N VAL A 383 8.12 5.54 13.05
CA VAL A 383 7.54 6.28 14.19
C VAL A 383 8.21 5.85 15.49
N GLN A 384 8.41 4.54 15.71
CA GLN A 384 9.11 4.02 16.88
C GLN A 384 10.57 4.44 16.95
N GLN A 385 11.29 4.47 15.82
CA GLN A 385 12.65 5.03 15.76
C GLN A 385 12.65 6.49 16.24
N LYS A 386 11.68 7.31 15.83
CA LYS A 386 11.58 8.71 16.26
C LYS A 386 11.24 8.87 17.74
N ILE A 387 10.38 7.99 18.28
CA ILE A 387 10.02 8.00 19.70
C ILE A 387 11.19 7.56 20.58
N THR A 388 11.89 6.50 20.16
CA THR A 388 12.93 5.84 20.97
C THR A 388 14.34 6.39 20.71
N ASN A 389 14.52 7.17 19.64
CA ASN A 389 15.83 7.57 19.09
C ASN A 389 16.78 6.40 18.79
N ASN A 390 16.25 5.20 18.56
CA ASN A 390 17.06 4.02 18.24
C ASN A 390 17.23 3.86 16.72
N PRO A 391 18.43 4.08 16.16
CA PRO A 391 18.66 4.04 14.72
C PRO A 391 18.46 2.64 14.11
N ASN A 392 18.42 1.58 14.91
CA ASN A 392 18.39 0.20 14.44
C ASN A 392 16.98 -0.36 14.20
N ILE A 393 15.92 0.35 14.63
CA ILE A 393 14.53 -0.14 14.51
C ILE A 393 14.09 -0.22 13.05
N VAL A 394 14.27 0.88 12.29
CA VAL A 394 13.86 0.93 10.87
C VAL A 394 14.63 -0.08 10.02
N PRO A 395 15.97 -0.15 10.07
CA PRO A 395 16.71 -1.17 9.32
C PRO A 395 16.27 -2.59 9.67
N ALA A 396 16.03 -2.89 10.94
CA ALA A 396 15.58 -4.23 11.35
C ALA A 396 14.21 -4.60 10.77
N GLU A 397 13.25 -3.66 10.76
CA GLU A 397 11.92 -3.92 10.21
C GLU A 397 11.95 -4.00 8.67
N ILE A 398 12.72 -3.13 8.01
CA ILE A 398 12.93 -3.21 6.55
C ILE A 398 13.47 -4.60 6.16
N HIS A 399 14.50 -5.09 6.84
CA HIS A 399 15.05 -6.41 6.54
C HIS A 399 14.07 -7.56 6.84
N LYS A 400 13.24 -7.44 7.87
CA LYS A 400 12.18 -8.40 8.16
C LYS A 400 11.15 -8.44 7.03
N GLU A 401 10.71 -7.28 6.58
CA GLU A 401 9.77 -7.18 5.47
C GLU A 401 10.34 -7.71 4.16
N MET A 402 11.62 -7.44 3.90
CA MET A 402 12.35 -8.05 2.79
C MET A 402 12.34 -9.57 2.86
N ALA A 403 12.60 -10.12 4.04
CA ALA A 403 12.57 -11.55 4.26
C ALA A 403 11.19 -12.17 4.02
N GLU A 404 10.13 -11.51 4.49
CA GLU A 404 8.76 -12.05 4.48
C GLU A 404 8.06 -11.88 3.13
N LYS A 405 8.32 -10.77 2.42
CA LYS A 405 7.59 -10.41 1.20
C LYS A 405 8.44 -10.43 -0.07
N TYR A 406 9.73 -10.13 0.03
CA TYR A 406 10.54 -9.82 -1.15
C TYR A 406 11.60 -10.87 -1.51
N VAL A 407 11.98 -11.77 -0.61
CA VAL A 407 12.98 -12.82 -0.94
C VAL A 407 12.57 -13.66 -2.14
N ASN A 408 11.30 -14.09 -2.22
CA ASN A 408 10.83 -14.87 -3.36
C ASN A 408 10.83 -14.05 -4.65
N GLU A 409 10.48 -12.77 -4.58
CA GLU A 409 10.44 -11.88 -5.76
C GLU A 409 11.85 -11.55 -6.25
N ILE A 410 12.80 -11.28 -5.35
CA ILE A 410 14.22 -11.16 -5.68
C ILE A 410 14.70 -12.45 -6.36
N ALA A 411 14.38 -13.62 -5.78
CA ALA A 411 14.80 -14.91 -6.33
C ALA A 411 14.23 -15.18 -7.73
N LYS A 412 12.96 -14.86 -7.99
CA LYS A 412 12.35 -14.96 -9.32
C LYS A 412 13.02 -14.02 -10.32
N THR A 413 13.25 -12.77 -9.90
CA THR A 413 13.91 -11.74 -10.73
C THR A 413 15.30 -12.19 -11.16
N ILE A 414 16.14 -12.62 -10.21
CA ILE A 414 17.51 -13.05 -10.55
C ILE A 414 17.54 -14.41 -11.28
N GLN A 415 16.54 -15.26 -11.10
CA GLN A 415 16.38 -16.48 -11.90
C GLN A 415 16.07 -16.14 -13.35
N GLN A 416 15.15 -15.21 -13.58
CA GLN A 416 14.82 -14.74 -14.92
C GLN A 416 15.99 -14.00 -15.55
N PHE A 417 16.73 -13.20 -14.77
CA PHE A 417 18.00 -12.62 -15.19
C PHE A 417 18.97 -13.70 -15.69
N ASP A 418 19.20 -14.75 -14.92
CA ASP A 418 20.17 -15.79 -15.29
C ASP A 418 19.71 -16.61 -16.52
N THR A 419 18.43 -17.00 -16.54
CA THR A 419 17.90 -17.97 -17.50
C THR A 419 17.21 -17.37 -18.72
N GLY A 420 16.86 -16.08 -18.68
CA GLY A 420 16.04 -15.41 -19.69
C GLY A 420 14.59 -15.90 -19.73
N THR A 421 14.15 -16.72 -18.77
CA THR A 421 12.81 -17.33 -18.73
C THR A 421 12.07 -16.86 -17.50
N THR A 422 10.84 -16.37 -17.67
CA THR A 422 9.96 -15.99 -16.56
C THR A 422 9.74 -17.16 -15.61
N VAL A 423 9.86 -16.90 -14.31
CA VAL A 423 9.36 -17.80 -13.27
C VAL A 423 7.88 -17.51 -13.09
N GLY A 424 7.00 -18.39 -13.57
CA GLY A 424 5.55 -18.22 -13.49
C GLY A 424 5.01 -18.32 -12.04
N SER A 425 3.85 -18.95 -11.85
CA SER A 425 3.31 -19.21 -10.49
C SER A 425 4.17 -20.17 -9.64
N ASP A 426 5.23 -20.71 -10.23
CA ASP A 426 6.11 -21.68 -9.58
C ASP A 426 7.08 -21.03 -8.59
N TYR A 427 7.57 -21.84 -7.66
CA TYR A 427 8.57 -21.43 -6.69
C TYR A 427 9.96 -21.33 -7.36
N PRO A 428 10.74 -20.25 -7.12
CA PRO A 428 12.06 -20.12 -7.73
C PRO A 428 13.00 -21.26 -7.28
N TYR A 429 13.99 -21.57 -8.10
CA TYR A 429 14.94 -22.63 -7.75
C TYR A 429 15.74 -22.25 -6.50
N GLN A 430 16.05 -23.26 -5.68
CA GLN A 430 16.74 -23.09 -4.39
C GLN A 430 18.02 -22.25 -4.49
N LEU A 431 18.73 -22.35 -5.61
CA LEU A 431 19.93 -21.56 -5.86
C LEU A 431 19.68 -20.05 -5.79
N TYR A 432 18.60 -19.57 -6.42
CA TYR A 432 18.27 -18.15 -6.45
C TYR A 432 17.63 -17.70 -5.13
N LEU A 433 16.90 -18.58 -4.44
CA LEU A 433 16.46 -18.33 -3.06
C LEU A 433 17.62 -18.18 -2.10
N ASP A 434 18.64 -19.04 -2.22
CA ASP A 434 19.84 -18.95 -1.40
C ASP A 434 20.56 -17.62 -1.65
N MET A 435 20.63 -17.16 -2.90
CA MET A 435 21.20 -15.86 -3.25
C MET A 435 20.38 -14.70 -2.64
N ALA A 436 19.06 -14.72 -2.77
CA ALA A 436 18.17 -13.70 -2.21
C ALA A 436 18.27 -13.64 -0.68
N TRP A 437 18.26 -14.79 0.01
CA TRP A 437 18.44 -14.87 1.46
C TRP A 437 19.81 -14.39 1.93
N ALA A 438 20.86 -14.61 1.12
CA ALA A 438 22.21 -14.19 1.49
C ALA A 438 22.38 -12.67 1.55
N GLY A 439 21.59 -11.91 0.80
CA GLY A 439 21.51 -10.44 0.94
C GLY A 439 21.10 -10.00 2.34
N LEU A 440 20.41 -10.86 3.11
CA LEU A 440 19.99 -10.58 4.49
C LEU A 440 20.95 -11.18 5.53
N SER A 441 22.08 -11.76 5.13
CA SER A 441 22.88 -12.65 5.99
C SER A 441 23.44 -12.03 7.28
N GLU A 442 23.59 -10.71 7.33
CA GLU A 442 24.09 -9.97 8.49
C GLU A 442 22.96 -9.41 9.37
N THR A 443 21.71 -9.60 8.97
CA THR A 443 20.54 -9.03 9.65
C THR A 443 20.13 -9.86 10.87
N ALA A 444 19.49 -9.22 11.85
CA ALA A 444 18.94 -9.91 13.01
C ALA A 444 17.88 -10.95 12.61
N TYR A 445 17.09 -10.65 11.57
CA TYR A 445 16.04 -11.54 11.08
C TYR A 445 16.61 -12.82 10.45
N PHE A 446 17.62 -12.70 9.59
CA PHE A 446 18.32 -13.87 9.04
C PHE A 446 18.97 -14.71 10.14
N ASN A 447 19.67 -14.07 11.09
CA ASN A 447 20.32 -14.79 12.19
C ASN A 447 19.31 -15.47 13.13
N LYS A 448 18.06 -15.00 13.17
CA LYS A 448 16.97 -15.65 13.90
C LYS A 448 16.48 -16.91 13.16
N ILE A 449 16.32 -16.87 11.83
CA ILE A 449 15.83 -18.01 11.04
C ILE A 449 16.93 -19.06 10.81
N TYR A 450 18.14 -18.58 10.50
CA TYR A 450 19.32 -19.36 10.15
C TYR A 450 20.45 -19.09 11.16
N PRO A 451 20.28 -19.44 12.45
CA PRO A 451 21.28 -19.12 13.47
C PRO A 451 22.60 -19.85 13.22
N ASN A 452 23.69 -19.22 13.64
CA ASN A 452 25.03 -19.82 13.63
C ASN A 452 25.23 -20.80 14.80
N ASP A 453 24.30 -21.75 14.93
CA ASP A 453 24.30 -22.80 15.96
C ASP A 453 24.25 -24.15 15.27
N LYS A 454 25.32 -24.95 15.43
CA LYS A 454 25.47 -26.28 14.82
C LYS A 454 24.36 -27.27 15.20
N THR A 455 23.67 -27.02 16.30
CA THR A 455 22.58 -27.87 16.79
C THR A 455 21.20 -27.45 16.24
N HIS A 456 21.11 -26.26 15.64
CA HIS A 456 19.86 -25.76 15.09
C HIS A 456 19.52 -26.44 13.76
N LYS A 457 18.23 -26.79 13.56
CA LYS A 457 17.76 -27.50 12.36
C LYS A 457 18.10 -26.81 11.03
N ASN A 458 18.19 -25.48 11.02
CA ASN A 458 18.47 -24.68 9.83
C ASN A 458 19.97 -24.35 9.65
N PHE A 459 20.86 -24.94 10.44
CA PHE A 459 22.31 -24.65 10.35
C PHE A 459 22.91 -25.06 9.00
N GLU A 460 22.47 -26.19 8.45
CA GLU A 460 22.93 -26.64 7.12
C GLU A 460 22.44 -25.70 6.01
N ASP A 461 21.22 -25.16 6.13
CA ASP A 461 20.71 -24.13 5.22
C ASP A 461 21.56 -22.87 5.30
N ARG A 462 21.91 -22.41 6.52
CA ARG A 462 22.82 -21.26 6.71
C ARG A 462 24.12 -21.46 5.94
N LYS A 463 24.77 -22.62 6.11
CA LYS A 463 26.02 -22.92 5.41
C LYS A 463 25.82 -22.94 3.89
N ARG A 464 24.74 -23.56 3.40
CA ARG A 464 24.43 -23.60 1.96
C ARG A 464 24.27 -22.19 1.40
N ILE A 465 23.45 -21.37 2.04
CA ILE A 465 23.17 -19.97 1.67
C ILE A 465 24.48 -19.18 1.59
N LEU A 466 25.28 -19.17 2.66
CA LEU A 466 26.52 -18.41 2.71
C LEU A 466 27.58 -18.95 1.74
N ASN A 467 27.65 -20.26 1.52
CA ASN A 467 28.59 -20.84 0.57
C ASN A 467 28.21 -20.53 -0.87
N ARG A 468 26.91 -20.60 -1.21
CA ARG A 468 26.37 -20.24 -2.52
C ARG A 468 26.70 -18.78 -2.83
N PHE A 469 26.40 -17.90 -1.88
CA PHE A 469 26.70 -16.49 -2.01
C PHE A 469 28.18 -16.19 -2.18
N ASN A 470 29.03 -16.76 -1.32
CA ASN A 470 30.47 -16.56 -1.43
C ASN A 470 31.05 -17.10 -2.73
N ALA A 471 30.48 -18.16 -3.31
CA ALA A 471 30.93 -18.64 -4.61
C ALA A 471 30.71 -17.58 -5.70
N GLU A 472 29.50 -17.00 -5.77
CA GLU A 472 29.17 -15.95 -6.74
C GLU A 472 29.91 -14.63 -6.46
N LYS A 473 29.97 -14.20 -5.20
CA LYS A 473 30.67 -12.98 -4.75
C LYS A 473 32.17 -13.02 -5.07
N LEU A 474 32.81 -14.17 -4.88
CA LEU A 474 34.25 -14.33 -5.11
C LEU A 474 34.57 -14.78 -6.54
N GLY A 475 33.57 -15.11 -7.35
CA GLY A 475 33.76 -15.65 -8.70
C GLY A 475 34.54 -16.96 -8.75
N VAL A 476 34.52 -17.77 -7.68
CA VAL A 476 35.23 -19.05 -7.55
C VAL A 476 34.42 -20.08 -6.77
N THR A 477 34.71 -21.37 -6.93
CA THR A 477 34.08 -22.42 -6.12
C THR A 477 34.38 -22.19 -4.63
N TYR A 478 33.32 -22.16 -3.80
CA TYR A 478 33.45 -21.95 -2.36
C TYR A 478 32.54 -22.90 -1.60
N GLY A 479 33.08 -23.57 -0.57
CA GLY A 479 32.30 -24.46 0.30
C GLY A 479 31.52 -25.56 -0.45
N GLY A 480 32.06 -26.05 -1.58
CA GLY A 480 31.45 -27.05 -2.45
C GLY A 480 30.43 -26.50 -3.46
N GLN A 481 30.12 -25.20 -3.43
CA GLN A 481 29.24 -24.54 -4.40
C GLN A 481 30.06 -24.02 -5.58
N THR A 482 29.68 -24.39 -6.80
CA THR A 482 30.28 -23.87 -8.03
C THR A 482 29.54 -22.62 -8.51
N VAL A 483 30.27 -21.68 -9.10
CA VAL A 483 29.69 -20.47 -9.71
C VAL A 483 28.70 -20.80 -10.83
N LYS A 484 27.62 -20.03 -10.91
CA LYS A 484 26.62 -20.07 -11.99
C LYS A 484 26.67 -18.83 -12.85
N GLY A 485 26.76 -17.65 -12.23
CA GLY A 485 26.87 -16.41 -12.98
C GLY A 485 28.18 -16.32 -13.74
N LYS A 486 28.22 -15.43 -14.71
CA LYS A 486 29.43 -15.12 -15.49
C LYS A 486 30.23 -14.09 -14.71
N PRO A 487 31.56 -14.26 -14.54
CA PRO A 487 32.38 -13.22 -13.93
C PRO A 487 32.24 -11.90 -14.71
N CYS A 488 32.12 -10.78 -14.00
CA CYS A 488 32.30 -9.48 -14.62
C CYS A 488 33.66 -9.46 -15.34
N THR A 489 33.64 -9.23 -16.65
CA THR A 489 34.90 -9.12 -17.41
C THR A 489 35.62 -7.81 -17.07
N LYS A 490 36.95 -7.81 -17.18
CA LYS A 490 37.79 -6.64 -16.90
C LYS A 490 37.84 -5.70 -18.09
#